data_AF-K0RX53-F1
#
_entry.id   AF-K0RX53-F1
#
_cell.length_a   1.000
_cell.length_b   1.000
_cell.length_c   1.000
_cell.angle_alpha   90.00
_cell.angle_beta   90.00
_cell.angle_gamma   90.00
#
_symmetry.space_group_name_H-M   'P 1'
#
loop_
_entity.id
_entity.type
_entity.pdbx_description
1 polymer ?
#
loop_
_entity_poly.entity_id
_entity_poly.type
_entity_poly.pdbx_seq_one_letter_code
_entity_poly.pdbx_strand_id
1 'polypeptide(L)'
;MDSMDSLTPSVEFPAEGAPPYRKPPAAGPPARPPSKRTEPRTTGAPHQRSLDTLVYLHDAVSFRRMMRFVPVLVLAASSFLARRLCCGFSSNLGIRATSKNRFASTSLHSNLLPTEESVKNDEFMQQLGHASQIIPLLHPEEGDEVSPENEENLKSVLAQQLSHSDGVRGFMAVYLTSPESLKVEKVPEILAETVRQADAKIMAPLACMNVIMPTAMSSIHQDPELRECASKTANNGLKILRLVKDDEIVTNHCSAIRDVCNNNNGTQGDAELIEYWTKFFSNYKYQEEQRKDIAAAIDEFIR
;
A
#
# COMPACT_ATOMS: atom_id res chain seq x y z
N MET A 1 29.87 24.59 54.83
CA MET A 1 30.02 24.09 53.45
C MET A 1 28.66 24.21 52.84
N ASP A 2 28.55 25.26 52.04
CA ASP A 2 27.33 25.97 51.73
C ASP A 2 26.51 25.30 50.63
N SER A 3 25.19 25.46 50.76
CA SER A 3 24.20 25.31 49.69
C SER A 3 24.62 26.08 48.44
N MET A 4 24.44 25.48 47.27
CA MET A 4 24.22 26.23 46.06
C MET A 4 23.08 25.65 45.23
N ASP A 5 22.22 26.57 44.86
CA ASP A 5 20.90 26.41 44.30
C ASP A 5 20.91 26.01 42.82
N SER A 6 19.83 25.30 42.50
CA SER A 6 19.27 25.07 41.18
C SER A 6 18.97 26.36 40.41
N LEU A 7 19.38 26.44 39.15
CA LEU A 7 18.84 27.38 38.16
C LEU A 7 18.55 26.63 36.85
N THR A 8 17.27 26.36 36.60
CA THR A 8 16.74 26.05 35.27
C THR A 8 16.14 27.33 34.67
N PRO A 9 16.42 27.69 33.42
CA PRO A 9 15.74 28.79 32.77
C PRO A 9 14.38 28.32 32.21
N SER A 10 13.31 28.94 32.70
CA SER A 10 11.97 28.90 32.11
C SER A 10 11.97 29.67 30.79
N VAL A 11 11.59 29.03 29.69
CA VAL A 11 11.32 29.68 28.41
C VAL A 11 9.81 29.88 28.29
N GLU A 12 9.38 31.13 28.39
CA GLU A 12 8.02 31.57 28.06
C GLU A 12 7.87 31.67 26.53
N PHE A 13 6.82 31.05 25.98
CA PHE A 13 6.40 31.25 24.60
C PHE A 13 5.30 32.32 24.53
N PRO A 14 5.44 33.37 23.72
CA PRO A 14 4.36 34.32 23.52
C PRO A 14 3.28 33.76 22.60
N ALA A 15 2.03 33.92 23.04
CA ALA A 15 0.83 33.68 22.25
C ALA A 15 0.47 34.95 21.45
N GLU A 16 0.75 34.94 20.16
CA GLU A 16 0.19 35.87 19.16
C GLU A 16 -0.14 35.02 17.92
N GLY A 17 -1.37 34.94 17.43
CA GLY A 17 -2.17 36.05 16.92
C GLY A 17 -2.41 35.77 15.42
N ALA A 18 -3.35 34.87 15.10
CA ALA A 18 -3.65 34.51 13.72
C ALA A 18 -4.29 35.71 12.98
N PRO A 19 -3.79 36.12 11.80
CA PRO A 19 -4.39 37.20 11.02
C PRO A 19 -5.73 36.76 10.38
N PRO A 20 -6.68 37.69 10.20
CA PRO A 20 -8.01 37.36 9.67
C PRO A 20 -7.97 36.96 8.19
N TYR A 21 -8.72 35.90 7.87
CA TYR A 21 -8.98 35.40 6.53
C TYR A 21 -9.63 36.51 5.66
N ARG A 22 -8.91 37.03 4.66
CA ARG A 22 -9.52 37.84 3.59
C ARG A 22 -10.12 36.93 2.52
N LYS A 23 -11.43 37.05 2.32
CA LYS A 23 -12.20 36.39 1.26
C LYS A 23 -11.69 36.87 -0.11
N PRO A 24 -11.32 35.99 -1.06
CA PRO A 24 -10.95 36.42 -2.40
C PRO A 24 -12.16 37.01 -3.15
N PRO A 25 -11.96 38.03 -4.00
CA PRO A 25 -13.03 38.64 -4.77
C PRO A 25 -13.60 37.66 -5.81
N ALA A 26 -14.91 37.76 -6.03
CA ALA A 26 -15.65 36.95 -7.00
C ALA A 26 -15.10 37.14 -8.41
N ALA A 27 -14.83 36.02 -9.10
CA ALA A 27 -14.46 36.01 -10.50
C ALA A 27 -15.60 36.60 -11.35
N GLY A 28 -15.28 37.62 -12.14
CA GLY A 28 -16.20 38.20 -13.11
C GLY A 28 -16.53 37.22 -14.25
N PRO A 29 -17.62 37.48 -15.00
CA PRO A 29 -18.10 36.58 -16.04
C PRO A 29 -17.11 36.52 -17.23
N PRO A 30 -16.99 35.35 -17.89
CA PRO A 30 -16.05 35.16 -18.99
C PRO A 30 -16.45 35.97 -20.24
N ALA A 31 -15.43 36.53 -20.88
CA ALA A 31 -15.53 37.26 -22.14
C ALA A 31 -15.99 36.34 -23.29
N ARG A 32 -16.81 36.92 -24.17
CA ARG A 32 -17.37 36.33 -25.39
C ARG A 32 -16.25 35.85 -26.34
N PRO A 33 -16.34 34.65 -26.94
CA PRO A 33 -15.38 34.22 -27.96
C PRO A 33 -15.63 34.93 -29.30
N PRO A 34 -14.58 35.30 -30.04
CA PRO A 34 -14.70 35.86 -31.38
C PRO A 34 -15.02 34.79 -32.43
N SER A 35 -15.69 35.27 -33.48
CA SER A 35 -16.29 34.50 -34.56
C SER A 35 -15.28 33.81 -35.48
N LYS A 36 -15.78 32.73 -36.08
CA LYS A 36 -15.18 31.74 -37.00
C LYS A 36 -14.30 32.34 -38.11
N ARG A 37 -13.19 31.66 -38.41
CA ARG A 37 -12.59 31.65 -39.76
C ARG A 37 -12.48 30.20 -40.25
N THR A 38 -13.16 29.95 -41.35
CA THR A 38 -13.29 28.70 -42.09
C THR A 38 -12.06 28.49 -42.96
N GLU A 39 -11.42 27.31 -42.92
CA GLU A 39 -10.46 26.82 -43.93
C GLU A 39 -10.36 25.28 -43.90
N PRO A 40 -9.82 24.63 -44.95
CA PRO A 40 -10.50 23.52 -45.62
C PRO A 40 -10.07 22.11 -45.20
N ARG A 41 -10.96 21.21 -45.58
CA ARG A 41 -11.03 19.76 -45.38
C ARG A 41 -9.89 19.04 -46.13
N THR A 42 -8.99 18.41 -45.40
CA THR A 42 -8.12 17.34 -45.91
C THR A 42 -8.52 16.01 -45.28
N THR A 43 -8.90 15.07 -46.14
CA THR A 43 -9.27 13.69 -45.84
C THR A 43 -8.02 12.87 -45.52
N GLY A 44 -7.93 12.37 -44.29
CA GLY A 44 -6.93 11.39 -43.85
C GLY A 44 -7.59 10.37 -42.90
N ALA A 45 -7.31 9.10 -43.13
CA ALA A 45 -7.93 7.89 -42.55
C ALA A 45 -7.94 7.82 -41.00
N PRO A 46 -8.84 7.02 -40.39
CA PRO A 46 -9.02 7.00 -38.94
C PRO A 46 -7.90 6.19 -38.24
N HIS A 47 -7.25 6.83 -37.27
CA HIS A 47 -6.33 6.16 -36.33
C HIS A 47 -7.14 5.41 -35.26
N GLN A 48 -6.99 4.10 -35.27
CA GLN A 48 -7.58 3.17 -34.30
C GLN A 48 -6.66 3.07 -33.06
N ARG A 49 -6.54 4.17 -32.31
CA ARG A 49 -5.85 4.26 -31.01
C ARG A 49 -6.68 5.15 -30.08
N SER A 50 -7.74 4.62 -29.48
CA SER A 50 -8.56 5.41 -28.53
C SER A 50 -9.41 4.55 -27.57
N LEU A 51 -9.14 3.25 -27.42
CA LEU A 51 -9.89 2.41 -26.47
C LEU A 51 -9.06 2.01 -25.25
N ASP A 52 -7.75 1.85 -25.36
CA ASP A 52 -6.89 1.53 -24.21
C ASP A 52 -6.69 2.73 -23.26
N THR A 53 -6.76 3.96 -23.79
CA THR A 53 -6.58 5.21 -23.01
C THR A 53 -7.76 5.51 -22.07
N LEU A 54 -8.95 4.94 -22.34
CA LEU A 54 -10.15 5.19 -21.55
C LEU A 54 -10.17 4.39 -20.24
N VAL A 55 -9.43 3.28 -20.16
CA VAL A 55 -9.31 2.46 -18.96
C VAL A 55 -8.50 3.18 -17.86
N TYR A 56 -7.40 3.85 -18.23
CA TYR A 56 -6.55 4.58 -17.28
C TYR A 56 -7.24 5.79 -16.62
N LEU A 57 -8.17 6.45 -17.32
CA LEU A 57 -8.88 7.62 -16.79
C LEU A 57 -10.06 7.26 -15.88
N HIS A 58 -10.68 6.10 -16.06
CA HIS A 58 -11.73 5.62 -15.16
C HIS A 58 -11.17 5.28 -13.77
N ASP A 59 -9.91 4.83 -13.71
CA ASP A 59 -9.18 4.61 -12.45
C ASP A 59 -8.78 5.89 -11.72
N ALA A 60 -8.79 7.07 -12.36
CA ALA A 60 -8.43 8.33 -11.69
C ALA A 60 -9.44 8.76 -10.62
N VAL A 61 -10.71 8.32 -10.71
CA VAL A 61 -11.74 8.55 -9.68
C VAL A 61 -11.56 7.61 -8.50
N SER A 62 -11.25 6.34 -8.76
CA SER A 62 -10.81 5.37 -7.75
C SER A 62 -9.53 5.85 -7.05
N PHE A 63 -8.58 6.44 -7.80
CA PHE A 63 -7.35 7.02 -7.30
C PHE A 63 -7.57 8.21 -6.34
N ARG A 64 -8.53 9.10 -6.60
CA ARG A 64 -8.87 10.18 -5.64
C ARG A 64 -9.47 9.64 -4.33
N ARG A 65 -10.22 8.53 -4.38
CA ARG A 65 -10.66 7.82 -3.16
C ARG A 65 -9.46 7.09 -2.51
N MET A 66 -8.58 6.48 -3.31
CA MET A 66 -7.35 5.79 -2.88
C MET A 66 -6.43 6.69 -2.04
N MET A 67 -6.20 7.94 -2.48
CA MET A 67 -5.28 8.88 -1.83
C MET A 67 -5.77 9.40 -0.47
N ARG A 68 -7.04 9.19 -0.09
CA ARG A 68 -7.60 9.66 1.19
C ARG A 68 -7.51 8.63 2.32
N PHE A 69 -7.41 7.34 2.01
CA PHE A 69 -7.49 6.27 3.03
C PHE A 69 -6.14 5.63 3.35
N VAL A 70 -5.16 5.68 2.44
CA VAL A 70 -3.89 4.96 2.58
C VAL A 70 -2.99 5.48 3.73
N PRO A 71 -2.84 6.80 3.98
CA PRO A 71 -2.10 7.28 5.15
C PRO A 71 -2.73 6.86 6.48
N VAL A 72 -4.07 6.84 6.53
CA VAL A 72 -4.84 6.40 7.70
C VAL A 72 -4.67 4.89 7.91
N LEU A 73 -4.55 4.11 6.84
CA LEU A 73 -4.42 2.66 6.91
C LEU A 73 -3.05 2.20 7.41
N VAL A 74 -1.97 2.83 6.94
CA VAL A 74 -0.61 2.55 7.44
C VAL A 74 -0.53 2.93 8.92
N LEU A 75 -1.03 4.12 9.30
CA LEU A 75 -1.06 4.54 10.71
C LEU A 75 -1.99 3.68 11.59
N ALA A 76 -3.14 3.23 11.06
CA ALA A 76 -4.08 2.37 11.80
C ALA A 76 -3.56 0.94 11.93
N ALA A 77 -2.91 0.39 10.91
CA ALA A 77 -2.24 -0.90 10.96
C ALA A 77 -1.06 -0.86 11.96
N SER A 78 -0.24 0.20 11.94
CA SER A 78 0.80 0.42 12.95
C SER A 78 0.21 0.56 14.36
N SER A 79 -0.93 1.24 14.52
CA SER A 79 -1.61 1.39 15.82
C SER A 79 -2.24 0.09 16.32
N PHE A 80 -2.75 -0.75 15.42
CA PHE A 80 -3.33 -2.06 15.76
C PHE A 80 -2.23 -3.08 16.09
N LEU A 81 -1.11 -3.04 15.36
CA LEU A 81 0.07 -3.86 15.64
C LEU A 81 0.76 -3.43 16.94
N ALA A 82 0.93 -2.12 17.18
CA ALA A 82 1.47 -1.59 18.43
C ALA A 82 0.59 -1.97 19.63
N ARG A 83 -0.74 -1.94 19.49
CA ARG A 83 -1.66 -2.41 20.55
C ARG A 83 -1.59 -3.92 20.79
N ARG A 84 -1.34 -4.74 19.77
CA ARG A 84 -1.13 -6.19 19.95
C ARG A 84 0.25 -6.54 20.50
N LEU A 85 1.30 -5.78 20.15
CA LEU A 85 2.67 -6.03 20.61
C LEU A 85 2.94 -5.46 22.01
N CYS A 86 2.41 -4.28 22.37
CA CYS A 86 2.58 -3.72 23.72
C CYS A 86 1.81 -4.47 24.81
N CYS A 87 0.76 -5.24 24.47
CA CYS A 87 0.10 -6.13 25.43
C CYS A 87 0.83 -7.48 25.62
N GLY A 88 1.95 -7.72 24.91
CA GLY A 88 2.72 -8.96 24.98
C GLY A 88 3.95 -8.93 25.90
N PHE A 89 4.30 -7.81 26.53
CA PHE A 89 5.54 -7.69 27.31
C PHE A 89 5.35 -6.89 28.61
N SER A 90 4.87 -7.57 29.65
CA SER A 90 5.18 -7.21 31.05
C SER A 90 5.04 -8.44 31.93
N SER A 91 6.19 -8.95 32.38
CA SER A 91 6.31 -10.03 33.33
C SER A 91 6.11 -9.51 34.77
N ASN A 92 5.60 -10.40 35.63
CA ASN A 92 5.58 -10.35 37.09
C ASN A 92 4.51 -9.50 37.79
N LEU A 93 3.31 -10.06 37.92
CA LEU A 93 2.67 -10.18 39.23
C LEU A 93 1.88 -11.50 39.30
N GLY A 94 2.22 -12.34 40.26
CA GLY A 94 1.66 -13.68 40.40
C GLY A 94 0.18 -13.65 40.74
N ILE A 95 -0.65 -14.11 39.81
CA ILE A 95 -1.96 -14.69 40.12
C ILE A 95 -2.10 -15.98 39.33
N ARG A 96 -2.14 -17.07 40.10
CA ARG A 96 -2.42 -18.43 39.68
C ARG A 96 -3.87 -18.50 39.18
N ALA A 97 -4.08 -18.35 37.87
CA ALA A 97 -5.33 -18.68 37.22
C ALA A 97 -5.09 -19.84 36.26
N THR A 98 -5.52 -21.02 36.68
CA THR A 98 -5.63 -22.20 35.83
C THR A 98 -6.69 -21.96 34.77
N SER A 99 -6.30 -21.52 33.57
CA SER A 99 -7.13 -21.64 32.38
C SER A 99 -6.38 -22.41 31.32
N LYS A 100 -6.58 -23.72 31.32
CA LYS A 100 -6.28 -24.59 30.19
C LYS A 100 -7.25 -24.25 29.06
N ASN A 101 -6.95 -23.23 28.26
CA ASN A 101 -7.51 -23.19 26.91
C ASN A 101 -6.70 -24.17 26.06
N ARG A 102 -7.14 -25.43 26.08
CA ARG A 102 -6.95 -26.33 24.94
C ARG A 102 -7.68 -25.67 23.77
N PHE A 103 -6.94 -25.04 22.87
CA PHE A 103 -7.36 -24.99 21.48
C PHE A 103 -7.39 -26.46 21.03
N ALA A 104 -8.60 -27.01 21.00
CA ALA A 104 -8.83 -28.31 20.42
C ALA A 104 -8.45 -28.20 18.93
N SER A 105 -7.68 -29.17 18.44
CA SER A 105 -7.50 -29.45 17.02
C SER A 105 -8.88 -29.65 16.38
N THR A 106 -9.50 -28.56 15.97
CA THR A 106 -10.70 -28.56 15.14
C THR A 106 -10.24 -28.67 13.71
N SER A 107 -10.65 -29.76 13.06
CA SER A 107 -10.72 -29.89 11.60
C SER A 107 -10.93 -28.51 10.96
N LEU A 108 -9.96 -28.02 10.19
CA LEU A 108 -10.02 -26.76 9.45
C LEU A 108 -11.38 -26.66 8.74
N HIS A 109 -12.30 -25.90 9.33
CA HIS A 109 -13.67 -25.80 8.86
C HIS A 109 -13.70 -24.94 7.61
N SER A 110 -14.04 -25.56 6.48
CA SER A 110 -14.38 -24.91 5.20
C SER A 110 -15.47 -23.81 5.34
N ASN A 111 -16.17 -23.75 6.47
CA ASN A 111 -17.16 -22.71 6.79
C ASN A 111 -16.56 -21.33 7.16
N LEU A 112 -15.22 -21.18 7.21
CA LEU A 112 -14.55 -19.93 7.60
C LEU A 112 -14.06 -19.10 6.41
N LEU A 113 -14.07 -19.64 5.19
CA LEU A 113 -13.68 -18.88 4.01
C LEU A 113 -14.83 -17.99 3.54
N PRO A 114 -14.54 -16.74 3.13
CA PRO A 114 -15.55 -15.90 2.49
C PRO A 114 -15.92 -16.51 1.14
N THR A 115 -17.15 -16.25 0.68
CA THR A 115 -17.60 -16.78 -0.61
C THR A 115 -16.96 -16.00 -1.76
N GLU A 116 -16.70 -16.67 -2.88
CA GLU A 116 -16.18 -16.02 -4.09
C GLU A 116 -17.04 -14.82 -4.53
N GLU A 117 -18.36 -14.96 -4.42
CA GLU A 117 -19.31 -13.90 -4.78
C GLU A 117 -19.20 -12.69 -3.86
N SER A 118 -19.00 -12.88 -2.54
CA SER A 118 -18.80 -11.74 -1.64
C SER A 118 -17.48 -11.05 -1.93
N VAL A 119 -16.41 -11.84 -2.06
CA VAL A 119 -15.06 -11.30 -2.31
C VAL A 119 -15.00 -10.51 -3.60
N LYS A 120 -15.68 -10.95 -4.66
CA LYS A 120 -15.67 -10.28 -5.95
C LYS A 120 -16.34 -8.89 -5.95
N ASN A 121 -17.36 -8.71 -5.12
CA ASN A 121 -18.23 -7.52 -5.18
C ASN A 121 -18.04 -6.55 -4.01
N ASP A 122 -17.43 -7.01 -2.92
CA ASP A 122 -17.30 -6.26 -1.69
C ASP A 122 -16.31 -5.09 -1.80
N GLU A 123 -16.62 -4.01 -1.07
CA GLU A 123 -15.80 -2.81 -1.03
C GLU A 123 -14.53 -3.01 -0.19
N PHE A 124 -13.54 -2.13 -0.38
CA PHE A 124 -12.25 -2.17 0.29
C PHE A 124 -12.28 -2.51 1.80
N MET A 125 -13.21 -1.96 2.59
CA MET A 125 -13.25 -2.23 4.04
C MET A 125 -13.63 -3.68 4.37
N GLN A 126 -14.50 -4.29 3.56
CA GLN A 126 -14.86 -5.70 3.69
C GLN A 126 -13.71 -6.60 3.22
N GLN A 127 -12.96 -6.17 2.20
CA GLN A 127 -11.76 -6.88 1.72
C GLN A 127 -10.70 -7.08 2.81
N LEU A 128 -10.55 -6.11 3.73
CA LEU A 128 -9.68 -6.26 4.91
C LEU A 128 -10.16 -7.41 5.83
N GLY A 129 -11.48 -7.55 5.99
CA GLY A 129 -12.10 -8.63 6.76
C GLY A 129 -11.84 -10.00 6.13
N HIS A 130 -12.06 -10.10 4.81
CA HIS A 130 -11.78 -11.32 4.03
C HIS A 130 -10.31 -11.73 4.12
N ALA A 131 -9.40 -10.77 3.94
CA ALA A 131 -7.96 -11.02 4.05
C ALA A 131 -7.57 -11.56 5.44
N SER A 132 -8.15 -11.00 6.50
CA SER A 132 -7.90 -11.46 7.88
C SER A 132 -8.33 -12.90 8.15
N GLN A 133 -9.27 -13.43 7.36
CA GLN A 133 -9.70 -14.84 7.42
C GLN A 133 -8.80 -15.75 6.58
N ILE A 134 -8.35 -15.25 5.42
CA ILE A 134 -7.53 -15.99 4.45
C ILE A 134 -6.08 -16.17 4.94
N ILE A 135 -5.48 -15.13 5.52
CA ILE A 135 -4.05 -15.11 5.85
C ILE A 135 -3.61 -16.25 6.80
N PRO A 136 -4.31 -16.55 7.90
CA PRO A 136 -3.94 -17.69 8.75
C PRO A 136 -3.91 -19.02 8.01
N LEU A 137 -4.78 -19.19 7.00
CA LEU A 137 -4.87 -20.42 6.20
C LEU A 137 -3.71 -20.55 5.20
N LEU A 138 -3.06 -19.45 4.84
CA LEU A 138 -1.84 -19.45 4.02
C LEU A 138 -0.59 -19.83 4.84
N HIS A 139 -0.70 -19.86 6.17
CA HIS A 139 0.39 -20.16 7.10
C HIS A 139 -0.03 -21.22 8.13
N PRO A 140 -0.36 -22.46 7.68
CA PRO A 140 -0.75 -23.54 8.59
C PRO A 140 0.36 -23.82 9.62
N GLU A 141 -0.02 -24.16 10.86
CA GLU A 141 0.94 -24.54 11.88
C GLU A 141 1.59 -25.90 11.52
N GLU A 142 2.79 -26.16 12.04
CA GLU A 142 3.49 -27.42 11.78
C GLU A 142 2.63 -28.63 12.20
N GLY A 143 2.22 -29.44 11.21
CA GLY A 143 1.36 -30.60 11.40
C GLY A 143 -0.08 -30.44 10.92
N ASP A 144 -0.49 -29.23 10.51
CA ASP A 144 -1.77 -29.01 9.85
C ASP A 144 -1.67 -29.34 8.36
N GLU A 145 -2.12 -30.53 7.98
CA GLU A 145 -2.30 -30.88 6.57
C GLU A 145 -3.56 -30.18 6.03
N VAL A 146 -3.36 -29.27 5.08
CA VAL A 146 -4.47 -28.67 4.32
C VAL A 146 -4.93 -29.70 3.28
N SER A 147 -6.22 -30.03 3.29
CA SER A 147 -6.77 -30.94 2.28
C SER A 147 -6.67 -30.31 0.88
N PRO A 148 -6.48 -31.09 -0.20
CA PRO A 148 -6.42 -30.55 -1.55
C PRO A 148 -7.65 -29.72 -1.94
N GLU A 149 -8.83 -30.12 -1.49
CA GLU A 149 -10.09 -29.37 -1.71
C GLU A 149 -10.06 -28.00 -1.02
N ASN A 150 -9.52 -27.91 0.19
CA ASN A 150 -9.39 -26.63 0.89
C ASN A 150 -8.34 -25.73 0.21
N GLU A 151 -7.28 -26.32 -0.33
CA GLU A 151 -6.26 -25.61 -1.10
C GLU A 151 -6.83 -25.00 -2.38
N GLU A 152 -7.60 -25.77 -3.16
CA GLU A 152 -8.28 -25.29 -4.37
C GLU A 152 -9.29 -24.18 -4.06
N ASN A 153 -10.10 -24.35 -3.01
CA ASN A 153 -11.05 -23.33 -2.56
C ASN A 153 -10.34 -22.04 -2.14
N LEU A 154 -9.27 -22.15 -1.35
CA LEU A 154 -8.45 -21.01 -0.92
C LEU A 154 -7.86 -20.27 -2.11
N LYS A 155 -7.32 -21.01 -3.08
CA LYS A 155 -6.77 -20.46 -4.32
C LYS A 155 -7.83 -19.72 -5.14
N SER A 156 -9.03 -20.30 -5.27
CA SER A 156 -10.14 -19.68 -6.00
C SER A 156 -10.59 -18.36 -5.36
N VAL A 157 -10.82 -18.38 -4.06
CA VAL A 157 -11.20 -17.17 -3.28
C VAL A 157 -10.14 -16.09 -3.39
N LEU A 158 -8.86 -16.46 -3.27
CA LEU A 158 -7.74 -15.51 -3.38
C LEU A 158 -7.61 -14.95 -4.80
N ALA A 159 -7.81 -15.76 -5.83
CA ALA A 159 -7.83 -15.30 -7.21
C ALA A 159 -8.96 -14.28 -7.46
N GLN A 160 -10.16 -14.52 -6.91
CA GLN A 160 -11.24 -13.51 -6.97
C GLN A 160 -10.87 -12.23 -6.23
N GLN A 161 -10.24 -12.34 -5.05
CA GLN A 161 -9.82 -11.16 -4.29
C GLN A 161 -8.78 -10.34 -5.03
N LEU A 162 -7.84 -10.98 -5.73
CA LEU A 162 -6.79 -10.29 -6.47
C LEU A 162 -7.23 -9.86 -7.88
N SER A 163 -8.49 -10.11 -8.28
CA SER A 163 -9.00 -9.77 -9.61
C SER A 163 -9.40 -8.30 -9.78
N HIS A 164 -9.43 -7.51 -8.69
CA HIS A 164 -9.81 -6.09 -8.72
C HIS A 164 -9.02 -5.26 -7.71
N SER A 165 -8.97 -3.95 -7.93
CA SER A 165 -8.09 -3.04 -7.19
C SER A 165 -8.37 -2.99 -5.69
N ASP A 166 -9.63 -2.95 -5.27
CA ASP A 166 -9.98 -2.92 -3.83
C ASP A 166 -9.65 -4.23 -3.12
N GLY A 167 -9.79 -5.37 -3.79
CA GLY A 167 -9.43 -6.67 -3.24
C GLY A 167 -7.91 -6.83 -3.10
N VAL A 168 -7.12 -6.45 -4.11
CA VAL A 168 -5.65 -6.41 -4.00
C VAL A 168 -5.21 -5.49 -2.85
N ARG A 169 -5.80 -4.29 -2.75
CA ARG A 169 -5.49 -3.33 -1.69
C ARG A 169 -5.83 -3.86 -0.31
N GLY A 170 -7.04 -4.42 -0.15
CA GLY A 170 -7.50 -4.97 1.12
C GLY A 170 -6.63 -6.15 1.55
N PHE A 171 -6.37 -7.08 0.64
CA PHE A 171 -5.52 -8.23 0.90
C PHE A 171 -4.10 -7.81 1.29
N MET A 172 -3.42 -7.00 0.46
CA MET A 172 -2.04 -6.62 0.70
C MET A 172 -1.87 -5.77 1.97
N ALA A 173 -2.84 -4.92 2.31
CA ALA A 173 -2.79 -4.14 3.55
C ALA A 173 -2.70 -5.04 4.79
N VAL A 174 -3.49 -6.11 4.84
CA VAL A 174 -3.49 -7.04 5.97
C VAL A 174 -2.30 -7.99 5.86
N TYR A 175 -2.03 -8.55 4.68
CA TYR A 175 -0.94 -9.50 4.47
C TYR A 175 0.40 -8.88 4.82
N LEU A 176 0.72 -7.68 4.34
CA LEU A 176 2.05 -7.08 4.55
C LEU A 176 2.34 -6.67 6.00
N THR A 177 1.32 -6.65 6.84
CA THR A 177 1.41 -6.25 8.26
C THR A 177 1.09 -7.38 9.22
N SER A 178 0.69 -8.56 8.74
CA SER A 178 0.30 -9.67 9.59
C SER A 178 1.52 -10.33 10.28
N PRO A 179 1.43 -10.69 11.57
CA PRO A 179 2.51 -11.40 12.25
C PRO A 179 2.93 -12.69 11.56
N GLU A 180 1.99 -13.38 10.92
CA GLU A 180 2.19 -14.64 10.20
C GLU A 180 3.09 -14.44 8.99
N SER A 181 2.81 -13.42 8.16
CA SER A 181 3.58 -13.15 6.95
C SER A 181 4.97 -12.57 7.26
N LEU A 182 5.09 -11.79 8.34
CA LEU A 182 6.35 -11.16 8.74
C LEU A 182 7.36 -12.18 9.30
N LYS A 183 6.90 -13.34 9.79
CA LYS A 183 7.75 -14.41 10.30
C LYS A 183 8.32 -15.31 9.21
N VAL A 184 7.64 -15.42 8.07
CA VAL A 184 8.07 -16.33 7.01
C VAL A 184 9.06 -15.66 6.06
N GLU A 185 10.08 -16.40 5.64
CA GLU A 185 11.05 -15.91 4.66
C GLU A 185 10.47 -15.91 3.24
N LYS A 186 9.68 -16.94 2.90
CA LYS A 186 9.10 -17.16 1.57
C LYS A 186 7.60 -16.87 1.55
N VAL A 187 7.12 -16.38 0.42
CA VAL A 187 5.68 -16.23 0.15
C VAL A 187 5.07 -17.63 -0.01
N PRO A 188 3.93 -17.94 0.63
CA PRO A 188 3.23 -19.22 0.44
C PRO A 188 2.91 -19.48 -1.03
N GLU A 189 3.08 -20.72 -1.50
CA GLU A 189 3.00 -21.02 -2.95
C GLU A 189 1.62 -20.70 -3.53
N ILE A 190 0.53 -20.93 -2.79
CA ILE A 190 -0.84 -20.59 -3.21
C ILE A 190 -0.96 -19.08 -3.49
N LEU A 191 -0.39 -18.25 -2.61
CA LEU A 191 -0.36 -16.80 -2.81
C LEU A 191 0.59 -16.43 -3.95
N ALA A 192 1.73 -17.11 -4.06
CA ALA A 192 2.69 -16.84 -5.11
C ALA A 192 2.10 -17.08 -6.50
N GLU A 193 1.37 -18.18 -6.68
CA GLU A 193 0.71 -18.54 -7.93
C GLU A 193 -0.41 -17.55 -8.29
N THR A 194 -1.28 -17.21 -7.33
CA THR A 194 -2.39 -16.28 -7.56
C THR A 194 -1.91 -14.86 -7.88
N VAL A 195 -0.84 -14.39 -7.23
CA VAL A 195 -0.21 -13.10 -7.54
C VAL A 195 0.36 -13.09 -8.96
N ARG A 196 1.00 -14.18 -9.41
CA ARG A 196 1.53 -14.30 -10.78
C ARG A 196 0.42 -14.29 -11.85
N GLN A 197 -0.79 -14.72 -11.51
CA GLN A 197 -1.94 -14.77 -12.42
C GLN A 197 -2.81 -13.50 -12.38
N ALA A 198 -2.60 -12.61 -11.41
CA ALA A 198 -3.35 -11.38 -11.28
C ALA A 198 -3.06 -10.42 -12.44
N ASP A 199 -4.03 -9.54 -12.75
CA ASP A 199 -3.83 -8.52 -13.79
C ASP A 199 -2.69 -7.57 -13.40
N ALA A 200 -1.59 -7.62 -14.15
CA ALA A 200 -0.42 -6.80 -13.93
C ALA A 200 -0.72 -5.29 -13.97
N LYS A 201 -1.73 -4.84 -14.73
CA LYS A 201 -2.14 -3.42 -14.75
C LYS A 201 -2.65 -2.94 -13.39
N ILE A 202 -3.30 -3.82 -12.64
CA ILE A 202 -3.80 -3.55 -11.29
C ILE A 202 -2.71 -3.83 -10.26
N MET A 203 -2.03 -4.97 -10.38
CA MET A 203 -1.05 -5.44 -9.41
C MET A 203 0.22 -4.58 -9.38
N ALA A 204 0.78 -4.20 -10.53
CA ALA A 204 2.05 -3.48 -10.62
C ALA A 204 2.09 -2.16 -9.81
N PRO A 205 1.17 -1.19 -10.02
CA PRO A 205 1.20 0.06 -9.25
C PRO A 205 0.98 -0.19 -7.76
N LEU A 206 0.11 -1.13 -7.38
CA LEU A 206 -0.19 -1.44 -5.98
C LEU A 206 0.99 -2.13 -5.27
N ALA A 207 1.62 -3.10 -5.92
CA ALA A 207 2.82 -3.77 -5.42
C ALA A 207 3.98 -2.78 -5.26
N CYS A 208 4.16 -1.85 -6.21
CA CYS A 208 5.13 -0.77 -6.07
C CYS A 208 4.83 0.13 -4.88
N MET A 209 3.57 0.57 -4.69
CA MET A 209 3.19 1.40 -3.54
C MET A 209 3.44 0.69 -2.19
N ASN A 210 3.20 -0.61 -2.16
CA ASN A 210 3.46 -1.47 -0.99
C ASN A 210 4.95 -1.60 -0.63
N VAL A 211 5.86 -1.16 -1.51
CA VAL A 211 7.29 -0.98 -1.21
C VAL A 211 7.58 0.49 -0.91
N ILE A 212 7.20 1.40 -1.80
CA ILE A 212 7.52 2.83 -1.72
C ILE A 212 7.11 3.44 -0.39
N MET A 213 5.85 3.22 0.02
CA MET A 213 5.29 3.88 1.20
C MET A 213 5.98 3.42 2.49
N PRO A 214 6.09 2.11 2.79
CA PRO A 214 6.80 1.67 3.99
C PRO A 214 8.30 1.96 3.95
N THR A 215 8.97 1.93 2.78
CA THR A 215 10.37 2.38 2.67
C THR A 215 10.50 3.84 3.09
N ALA A 216 9.66 4.72 2.55
CA ALA A 216 9.66 6.14 2.90
C ALA A 216 9.40 6.39 4.40
N MET A 217 8.54 5.57 5.03
CA MET A 217 8.26 5.65 6.46
C MET A 217 9.44 5.18 7.31
N SER A 218 10.14 4.12 6.87
CA SER A 218 11.31 3.61 7.57
C SER A 218 12.46 4.64 7.62
N SER A 219 12.59 5.50 6.61
CA SER A 219 13.60 6.56 6.57
C SER A 219 13.35 7.69 7.55
N ILE A 220 12.09 7.99 7.89
CA ILE A 220 11.74 9.21 8.65
C ILE A 220 11.31 8.97 10.08
N HIS A 221 10.89 7.75 10.44
CA HIS A 221 10.46 7.47 11.81
C HIS A 221 11.64 7.57 12.78
N GLN A 222 11.51 8.47 13.76
CA GLN A 222 12.47 8.59 14.87
C GLN A 222 12.33 7.44 15.86
N ASP A 223 11.12 6.88 15.97
CA ASP A 223 10.82 5.71 16.79
C ASP A 223 11.43 4.44 16.15
N PRO A 224 12.35 3.75 16.84
CA PRO A 224 12.98 2.54 16.32
C PRO A 224 11.99 1.42 16.00
N GLU A 225 10.92 1.25 16.79
CA GLU A 225 9.95 0.17 16.60
C GLU A 225 9.08 0.43 15.35
N LEU A 226 8.62 1.68 15.17
CA LEU A 226 7.86 2.05 13.97
C LEU A 226 8.71 1.95 12.71
N ARG A 227 9.99 2.33 12.80
CA ARG A 227 10.94 2.18 11.69
C ARG A 227 11.18 0.72 11.34
N GLU A 228 11.37 -0.15 12.34
CA GLU A 228 11.55 -1.58 12.12
C GLU A 228 10.29 -2.21 11.50
N CYS A 229 9.11 -1.85 12.01
CA CYS A 229 7.84 -2.30 11.45
C CYS A 229 7.70 -1.90 9.97
N ALA A 230 7.97 -0.63 9.64
CA ALA A 230 7.92 -0.13 8.28
C ALA A 230 8.94 -0.85 7.37
N SER A 231 10.16 -1.06 7.85
CA SER A 231 11.20 -1.82 7.13
C SER A 231 10.76 -3.26 6.84
N LYS A 232 10.17 -3.96 7.83
CA LYS A 232 9.62 -5.31 7.65
C LYS A 232 8.49 -5.35 6.63
N THR A 233 7.58 -4.37 6.66
CA THR A 233 6.50 -4.25 5.68
C THR A 233 7.05 -4.01 4.27
N ALA A 234 8.05 -3.13 4.11
CA ALA A 234 8.70 -2.89 2.81
C ALA A 234 9.38 -4.15 2.27
N ASN A 235 10.11 -4.87 3.13
CA ASN A 235 10.74 -6.14 2.77
C ASN A 235 9.72 -7.20 2.35
N ASN A 236 8.58 -7.27 3.04
CA ASN A 236 7.51 -8.18 2.64
C ASN A 236 6.86 -7.76 1.32
N GLY A 237 6.72 -6.45 1.08
CA GLY A 237 6.29 -5.89 -0.21
C GLY A 237 7.23 -6.28 -1.34
N LEU A 238 8.55 -6.22 -1.10
CA LEU A 238 9.57 -6.65 -2.07
C LEU A 238 9.46 -8.15 -2.39
N LYS A 239 9.15 -9.01 -1.41
CA LYS A 239 8.90 -10.44 -1.66
C LYS A 239 7.75 -10.66 -2.64
N ILE A 240 6.66 -9.90 -2.49
CA ILE A 240 5.51 -9.96 -3.42
C ILE A 240 5.89 -9.41 -4.79
N LEU A 241 6.55 -8.25 -4.85
CA LEU A 241 6.97 -7.64 -6.10
C LEU A 241 7.90 -8.56 -6.92
N ARG A 242 8.79 -9.30 -6.25
CA ARG A 242 9.68 -10.32 -6.86
C ARG A 242 8.94 -11.44 -7.59
N LEU A 243 7.70 -11.73 -7.22
CA LEU A 243 6.91 -12.77 -7.88
C LEU A 243 6.47 -12.37 -9.30
N VAL A 244 6.37 -11.06 -9.55
CA VAL A 244 5.91 -10.48 -10.83
C VAL A 244 7.02 -9.73 -11.55
N LYS A 245 8.29 -10.03 -11.22
CA LYS A 245 9.45 -9.31 -11.76
C LYS A 245 9.64 -9.44 -13.27
N ASP A 246 9.21 -10.56 -13.84
CA ASP A 246 9.39 -10.85 -15.27
C ASP A 246 8.29 -10.19 -16.13
N ASP A 247 7.33 -9.48 -15.50
CA ASP A 247 6.29 -8.73 -16.18
C ASP A 247 6.82 -7.35 -16.64
N GLU A 248 6.61 -7.04 -17.92
CA GLU A 248 7.07 -5.80 -18.53
C GLU A 248 6.41 -4.56 -17.90
N ILE A 249 5.13 -4.66 -17.52
CA ILE A 249 4.39 -3.57 -16.88
C ILE A 249 5.02 -3.25 -15.53
N VAL A 250 5.34 -4.27 -14.74
CA VAL A 250 6.03 -4.10 -13.44
C VAL A 250 7.39 -3.43 -13.63
N THR A 251 8.19 -3.92 -14.58
CA THR A 251 9.52 -3.36 -14.88
C THR A 251 9.43 -1.89 -15.33
N ASN A 252 8.41 -1.54 -16.12
CA ASN A 252 8.17 -0.16 -16.56
C ASN A 252 7.77 0.75 -15.39
N HIS A 253 6.92 0.28 -14.47
CA HIS A 253 6.59 1.02 -13.25
C HIS A 253 7.85 1.25 -12.39
N CYS A 254 8.65 0.20 -12.13
CA CYS A 254 9.87 0.31 -11.34
C CYS A 254 10.91 1.27 -11.97
N SER A 255 11.08 1.20 -13.29
CA SER A 255 11.98 2.12 -14.01
C SER A 255 11.50 3.57 -13.91
N ALA A 256 10.21 3.83 -14.09
CA ALA A 256 9.64 5.17 -13.94
C ALA A 256 9.77 5.70 -12.51
N ILE A 257 9.57 4.87 -11.48
CA ILE A 257 9.77 5.25 -10.07
C ILE A 257 11.23 5.65 -9.83
N ARG A 258 12.17 4.84 -10.30
CA ARG A 258 13.61 5.13 -10.17
C ARG A 258 13.97 6.47 -10.81
N ASP A 259 13.47 6.72 -12.02
CA ASP A 259 13.73 7.97 -12.73
C ASP A 259 13.17 9.19 -11.98
N VAL A 260 11.95 9.08 -11.44
CA VAL A 260 11.31 10.12 -10.61
C VAL A 260 12.08 10.38 -9.32
N CYS A 261 12.58 9.34 -8.66
CA CYS A 261 13.38 9.48 -7.44
C CYS A 261 14.73 10.16 -7.70
N ASN A 262 15.36 9.86 -8.83
CA ASN A 262 16.67 10.40 -9.22
C ASN A 262 16.59 11.77 -9.91
N ASN A 263 15.39 12.31 -10.13
CA ASN A 263 15.13 13.51 -10.95
C ASN A 263 15.70 13.40 -12.38
N ASN A 264 15.74 12.18 -12.92
CA ASN A 264 16.10 11.96 -14.31
C ASN A 264 14.86 12.27 -15.15
N ASN A 265 14.83 13.45 -15.78
CA ASN A 265 13.71 13.89 -16.62
C ASN A 265 13.65 13.12 -17.95
N GLY A 266 13.29 11.83 -17.89
CA GLY A 266 12.68 11.10 -19.01
C GLY A 266 13.60 10.70 -20.16
N THR A 267 14.85 10.31 -19.90
CA THR A 267 15.72 9.86 -21.00
C THR A 267 15.36 8.48 -21.57
N GLN A 268 14.59 7.62 -20.87
CA GLN A 268 14.31 6.25 -21.34
C GLN A 268 12.93 5.65 -20.98
N GLY A 269 12.09 6.30 -20.16
CA GLY A 269 10.82 5.71 -19.69
C GLY A 269 9.55 6.21 -20.40
N ASP A 270 8.44 5.48 -20.20
CA ASP A 270 7.09 5.90 -20.60
C ASP A 270 6.71 7.23 -19.91
N ALA A 271 6.47 8.27 -20.72
CA ALA A 271 6.17 9.61 -20.25
C ALA A 271 4.90 9.66 -19.37
N GLU A 272 3.89 8.83 -19.66
CA GLU A 272 2.65 8.79 -18.89
C GLU A 272 2.89 8.20 -17.50
N LEU A 273 3.70 7.14 -17.40
CA LEU A 273 4.10 6.54 -16.12
C LEU A 273 4.97 7.48 -15.29
N ILE A 274 5.90 8.21 -15.93
CA ILE A 274 6.72 9.21 -15.24
C ILE A 274 5.85 10.34 -14.69
N GLU A 275 4.87 10.84 -15.46
CA GLU A 275 3.92 11.85 -14.99
C GLU A 275 3.10 11.34 -13.81
N TYR A 276 2.58 10.11 -13.91
CA TYR A 276 1.82 9.45 -12.85
C TYR A 276 2.62 9.40 -11.54
N TRP A 277 3.85 8.87 -11.57
CA TRP A 277 4.68 8.74 -10.37
C TRP A 277 5.17 10.11 -9.88
N THR A 278 5.50 11.06 -10.75
CA THR A 278 5.83 12.44 -10.35
C THR A 278 4.71 13.05 -9.52
N LYS A 279 3.46 12.90 -9.97
CA LYS A 279 2.28 13.38 -9.26
C LYS A 279 2.08 12.64 -7.94
N PHE A 280 2.27 11.32 -7.92
CA PHE A 280 2.22 10.53 -6.69
C PHE A 280 3.21 11.07 -5.64
N PHE A 281 4.49 11.18 -6.00
CA PHE A 281 5.54 11.67 -5.10
C PHE A 281 5.30 13.12 -4.63
N SER A 282 4.77 13.97 -5.50
CA SER A 282 4.40 15.35 -5.15
C SER A 282 3.26 15.40 -4.14
N ASN A 283 2.22 14.56 -4.30
CA ASN A 283 1.08 14.52 -3.41
C ASN A 283 1.46 14.06 -1.99
N TYR A 284 2.36 13.09 -1.86
CA TYR A 284 2.87 12.61 -0.57
C TYR A 284 4.01 13.47 0.00
N LYS A 285 4.52 14.44 -0.78
CA LYS A 285 5.60 15.35 -0.38
C LYS A 285 6.86 14.62 0.12
N TYR A 286 7.23 13.53 -0.56
CA TYR A 286 8.43 12.78 -0.19
C TYR A 286 9.69 13.63 -0.35
N GLN A 287 10.49 13.67 0.72
CA GLN A 287 11.75 14.40 0.80
C GLN A 287 12.85 13.70 0.00
N GLU A 288 13.96 14.40 -0.23
CA GLU A 288 15.09 13.87 -1.00
C GLU A 288 15.67 12.58 -0.40
N GLU A 289 15.80 12.51 0.93
CA GLU A 289 16.27 11.31 1.64
C GLU A 289 15.35 10.10 1.40
N GLN A 290 14.04 10.28 1.56
CA GLN A 290 13.06 9.23 1.29
C GLN A 290 13.13 8.77 -0.16
N ARG A 291 13.28 9.69 -1.12
CA ARG A 291 13.41 9.36 -2.55
C ARG A 291 14.66 8.52 -2.83
N LYS A 292 15.79 8.83 -2.19
CA LYS A 292 17.03 8.05 -2.30
C LYS A 292 16.84 6.63 -1.79
N ASP A 293 16.20 6.46 -0.65
CA ASP A 293 15.95 5.13 -0.07
C ASP A 293 14.94 4.33 -0.90
N ILE A 294 13.90 4.98 -1.43
CA ILE A 294 12.97 4.35 -2.37
C ILE A 294 13.70 3.90 -3.64
N ALA A 295 14.55 4.75 -4.23
CA ALA A 295 15.33 4.39 -5.41
C ALA A 295 16.23 3.19 -5.13
N ALA A 296 16.91 3.17 -3.98
CA ALA A 296 17.75 2.05 -3.58
C ALA A 296 16.96 0.73 -3.44
N ALA A 297 15.77 0.78 -2.82
CA ALA A 297 14.91 -0.39 -2.67
C ALA A 297 14.39 -0.91 -4.03
N ILE A 298 14.07 -0.01 -4.96
CA ILE A 298 13.64 -0.38 -6.32
C ILE A 298 14.82 -0.90 -7.16
N ASP A 299 16.02 -0.33 -7.01
CA ASP A 299 17.24 -0.80 -7.67
C ASP A 299 17.64 -2.20 -7.22
N GLU A 300 17.44 -2.54 -5.93
CA GLU A 300 17.62 -3.91 -5.43
C GLU A 300 16.69 -4.90 -6.15
N PHE A 301 15.49 -4.46 -6.52
CA PHE A 301 14.52 -5.28 -7.24
C PHE A 301 14.84 -5.44 -8.73
N ILE A 302 15.34 -4.39 -9.39
CA ILE A 302 15.63 -4.41 -10.84
C ILE A 302 16.87 -5.27 -11.18
N ARG A 303 17.79 -5.45 -10.23
CA ARG A 303 19.03 -6.22 -10.42
C ARG A 303 18.81 -7.73 -10.37
#